data_AF-A0A2A9NNG7-F1
#
_entry.id   AF-A0A2A9NNG7-F1
#
_cell.length_a   1.000
_cell.length_b   1.000
_cell.length_c   1.000
_cell.angle_alpha   90.00
_cell.angle_beta   90.00
_cell.angle_gamma   90.00
#
_symmetry.space_group_name_H-M   'P 1'
#
loop_
_entity.id
_entity.type
_entity.pdbx_description
1 polymer ?
#
loop_
_entity_poly.entity_id
_entity_poly.type
_entity_poly.pdbx_seq_one_letter_code
_entity_poly.pdbx_strand_id
1 'polypeptide(L)'
;MQSANGEVDQSLGLARNVPFHINSITVYLQCHVIRSPAYDILLGHPFDVLTKSVVVNFKNEDQTITLRDPNSGKVITVPTLPRSLPCHHKCNQRDDKDF
;
A
#
# COMPACT_ATOMS: atom_id res chain seq x y z
N MET A 1 -15.82 -1.97 -5.92
CA MET A 1 -14.98 -3.04 -5.33
C MET A 1 -15.69 -3.45 -4.06
N GLN A 2 -15.83 -4.75 -3.77
CA GLN A 2 -16.43 -5.17 -2.50
C GLN A 2 -15.29 -5.25 -1.47
N SER A 3 -15.36 -4.40 -0.45
CA SER A 3 -14.37 -4.36 0.63
C SER A 3 -14.59 -5.54 1.58
N ALA A 4 -13.55 -5.87 2.38
CA ALA A 4 -13.58 -6.97 3.35
C ALA A 4 -14.60 -6.75 4.49
N ASN A 5 -15.15 -5.55 4.60
CA ASN A 5 -16.24 -5.18 5.53
C ASN A 5 -17.65 -5.39 4.92
N GLY A 6 -17.76 -5.89 3.69
CA GLY A 6 -19.05 -6.13 3.01
C GLY A 6 -19.63 -4.91 2.27
N GLU A 7 -19.02 -3.74 2.39
CA GLU A 7 -19.44 -2.54 1.68
C GLU A 7 -18.94 -2.57 0.22
N VAL A 8 -19.81 -2.25 -0.73
CA VAL A 8 -19.44 -2.08 -2.14
C VAL A 8 -19.03 -0.63 -2.35
N ASP A 9 -17.75 -0.36 -2.09
CA ASP A 9 -17.19 0.96 -2.34
C ASP A 9 -16.97 1.16 -3.84
N GLN A 10 -17.56 2.21 -4.40
CA GLN A 10 -17.32 2.60 -5.78
C GLN A 10 -15.92 3.20 -5.88
N SER A 11 -15.08 2.64 -6.75
CA SER A 11 -13.77 3.23 -7.04
C SER A 11 -13.98 4.54 -7.79
N LEU A 12 -13.36 5.62 -7.32
CA LEU A 12 -13.36 6.94 -7.97
C LEU A 12 -12.62 6.93 -9.30
N GLY A 13 -11.68 5.99 -9.48
CA GLY A 13 -10.94 5.84 -10.72
C GLY A 13 -9.78 4.86 -10.59
N LEU A 14 -9.02 4.73 -11.67
CA LEU A 14 -7.81 3.93 -11.76
C LEU A 14 -6.62 4.85 -12.02
N ALA A 15 -5.70 4.94 -11.05
CA ALA A 15 -4.42 5.59 -11.23
C ALA A 15 -3.46 4.61 -11.91
N ARG A 16 -2.90 4.99 -13.06
CA ARG A 16 -2.02 4.13 -13.87
C ARG A 16 -0.57 4.55 -13.72
N ASN A 17 0.33 3.58 -13.63
CA ASN A 17 1.79 3.78 -13.59
C ASN A 17 2.23 4.76 -12.51
N VAL A 18 1.67 4.63 -11.30
CA VAL A 18 2.06 5.45 -10.16
C VAL A 18 3.40 4.92 -9.62
N PRO A 19 4.44 5.76 -9.49
CA PRO A 19 5.70 5.35 -8.89
C PRO A 19 5.54 5.20 -7.37
N PHE A 20 5.86 4.02 -6.86
CA PHE A 20 5.99 3.71 -5.44
C PHE A 20 7.46 3.58 -5.09
N HIS A 21 7.91 4.43 -4.18
CA HIS A 21 9.28 4.39 -3.66
C HIS A 21 9.31 3.63 -2.34
N ILE A 22 9.99 2.49 -2.35
CA ILE A 22 10.20 1.67 -1.15
C ILE A 22 11.71 1.61 -0.92
N ASN A 23 12.18 2.39 0.06
CA ASN A 23 13.60 2.65 0.30
C ASN A 23 14.34 3.11 -0.97
N SER A 24 14.96 2.17 -1.68
CA SER A 24 15.80 2.43 -2.85
C SER A 24 15.31 1.70 -4.11
N ILE A 25 14.13 1.11 -4.05
CA ILE A 25 13.45 0.47 -5.18
C ILE A 25 12.28 1.37 -5.58
N THR A 26 12.10 1.55 -6.89
CA THR A 26 10.93 2.23 -7.45
C THR A 26 10.11 1.24 -8.26
N VAL A 27 8.84 1.10 -7.92
CA VAL A 27 7.90 0.19 -8.58
C VAL A 27 6.74 0.98 -9.15
N TYR A 28 6.37 0.73 -10.40
CA TYR A 28 5.20 1.35 -11.01
C TYR A 28 3.99 0.44 -10.85
N LEU A 29 2.97 0.91 -10.14
CA LEU A 29 1.75 0.16 -9.87
C LEU A 29 0.52 0.84 -10.46
N GLN A 30 -0.49 0.03 -10.77
CA GLN A 30 -1.84 0.50 -11.02
C GLN A 30 -2.65 0.40 -9.74
N CYS A 31 -3.26 1.51 -9.32
CA CYS A 31 -3.97 1.60 -8.05
C CYS A 31 -5.41 2.04 -8.26
N HIS A 32 -6.35 1.36 -7.62
CA HIS A 32 -7.73 1.81 -7.54
C HIS A 32 -7.85 2.87 -6.45
N VAL A 33 -8.41 4.03 -6.80
CA VAL A 33 -8.68 5.11 -5.84
C VAL A 33 -10.07 4.89 -5.27
N ILE A 34 -10.17 4.82 -3.95
CA ILE A 34 -11.42 4.64 -3.20
C ILE A 34 -11.64 5.88 -2.35
N ARG A 35 -12.91 6.32 -2.18
CA ARG A 35 -13.24 7.58 -1.50
C ARG A 35 -12.97 7.54 0.00
N SER A 36 -13.36 6.45 0.66
CA SER A 36 -13.23 6.29 2.11
C SER A 36 -12.68 4.91 2.46
N PRO A 37 -11.44 4.57 2.06
CA PRO A 37 -10.88 3.27 2.31
C PRO A 37 -10.55 3.09 3.81
N ALA A 38 -10.62 1.85 4.29
CA ALA A 38 -10.20 1.51 5.66
C ALA A 38 -8.67 1.49 5.86
N TYR A 39 -7.91 1.64 4.76
CA TYR A 39 -6.45 1.63 4.72
C TYR A 39 -5.97 2.64 3.69
N ASP A 40 -4.80 3.24 3.90
CA ASP A 40 -4.23 4.20 2.94
C ASP A 40 -3.90 3.53 1.61
N ILE A 41 -3.24 2.37 1.66
CA ILE A 41 -2.83 1.58 0.49
C ILE A 41 -3.01 0.10 0.83
N LEU A 42 -3.63 -0.65 -0.09
CA LEU A 42 -3.67 -2.11 -0.04
C LEU A 42 -2.84 -2.66 -1.20
N LEU A 43 -1.72 -3.29 -0.88
CA LEU A 43 -0.89 -4.01 -1.85
C LEU A 43 -1.44 -5.42 -2.01
N GLY A 44 -1.61 -5.86 -3.24
CA GLY A 44 -2.07 -7.19 -3.57
C GLY A 44 -1.11 -7.95 -4.47
N HIS A 45 -1.58 -9.08 -4.98
CA HIS A 45 -0.80 -9.99 -5.82
C HIS A 45 -0.01 -9.34 -6.98
N PRO A 46 -0.49 -8.31 -7.71
CA PRO A 46 0.31 -7.66 -8.75
C PRO A 46 1.63 -7.08 -8.24
N PHE A 47 1.63 -6.52 -7.03
CA PHE A 47 2.83 -6.04 -6.37
C PHE A 47 3.76 -7.20 -5.99
N ASP A 48 3.19 -8.27 -5.43
CA ASP A 48 3.96 -9.44 -4.99
C ASP A 48 4.65 -10.14 -6.16
N VAL A 49 3.96 -10.33 -7.28
CA VAL A 49 4.54 -10.94 -8.49
C VAL A 49 5.64 -10.07 -9.07
N LEU A 50 5.42 -8.76 -9.15
CA LEU A 50 6.37 -7.84 -9.78
C LEU A 50 7.67 -7.74 -8.98
N THR A 51 7.56 -7.64 -7.65
CA THR A 51 8.71 -7.53 -6.75
C THR A 51 9.25 -8.87 -6.27
N LYS A 52 8.63 -9.99 -6.67
CA LYS A 52 8.88 -11.32 -6.09
C LYS A 52 8.92 -11.26 -4.57
N SER A 53 7.90 -10.63 -3.98
CA SER A 53 7.88 -10.33 -2.56
C SER A 53 7.91 -11.62 -1.74
N VAL A 54 8.63 -11.60 -0.62
CA VAL A 54 8.65 -12.69 0.35
C VAL A 54 8.36 -12.12 1.72
N VAL A 55 7.23 -12.54 2.29
CA VAL A 55 6.83 -12.17 3.64
C VAL A 55 7.27 -13.28 4.58
N VAL A 56 8.04 -12.92 5.62
CA VAL A 56 8.47 -13.83 6.67
C VAL A 56 7.85 -13.38 7.98
N ASN A 57 7.08 -14.29 8.58
CA ASN A 57 6.50 -14.10 9.91
C ASN A 57 7.37 -14.86 10.93
N PHE A 58 7.78 -14.16 11.98
CA PHE A 58 8.57 -14.73 13.05
C PHE A 58 7.68 -15.05 14.27
N LYS A 59 8.15 -15.95 15.13
CA LYS A 59 7.40 -16.36 16.33
C LYS A 59 7.25 -15.25 17.37
N ASN A 60 8.13 -14.26 17.32
CA ASN A 60 8.11 -13.08 18.19
C ASN A 60 7.17 -11.98 17.67
N GLU A 61 6.21 -12.31 16.80
CA GLU A 61 5.25 -11.39 16.19
C GLU A 61 5.85 -10.37 15.21
N ASP A 62 7.19 -10.38 15.05
CA ASP A 62 7.84 -9.61 14.00
C ASP A 62 7.48 -10.17 12.64
N GLN A 63 7.35 -9.26 11.68
CA GLN A 63 7.16 -9.60 10.29
C GLN A 63 8.10 -8.74 9.45
N THR A 64 8.63 -9.36 8.39
CA THR A 64 9.48 -8.68 7.42
C THR A 64 8.98 -8.98 6.02
N ILE A 65 9.13 -7.99 5.15
CA ILE A 65 8.86 -8.14 3.72
C ILE A 65 10.15 -7.91 2.95
N THR A 66 10.54 -8.89 2.15
CA THR A 66 11.67 -8.81 1.24
C THR A 66 11.17 -8.53 -0.16
N LEU A 67 11.72 -7.51 -0.79
CA LEU A 67 11.33 -7.03 -2.12
C LEU A 67 12.54 -7.07 -3.04
N ARG A 68 12.34 -7.54 -4.27
CA ARG A 68 13.35 -7.57 -5.33
C ARG A 68 12.96 -6.61 -6.44
N ASP A 69 13.86 -5.70 -6.78
CA ASP A 69 13.66 -4.81 -7.92
C ASP A 69 13.77 -5.61 -9.22
N PRO A 70 12.74 -5.62 -10.07
CA PRO A 70 12.83 -6.28 -11.37
C PRO A 70 13.86 -5.61 -12.30
N ASN A 71 14.15 -4.32 -12.12
CA ASN A 71 15.01 -3.57 -13.03
C ASN A 71 16.49 -3.71 -12.70
N SER A 72 16.87 -3.44 -11.44
CA SER A 72 18.27 -3.52 -11.01
C SER A 72 18.67 -4.87 -10.41
N GLY A 73 17.70 -5.72 -10.07
CA GLY A 73 17.94 -6.96 -9.32
C GLY A 73 18.26 -6.75 -7.84
N LYS A 74 18.26 -5.50 -7.34
CA LYS A 74 18.49 -5.17 -5.94
C LYS A 74 17.44 -5.82 -5.04
N VAL A 75 17.87 -6.33 -3.90
CA VAL A 75 16.98 -6.91 -2.89
C VAL A 75 17.04 -6.05 -1.63
N ILE A 76 15.88 -5.72 -1.08
CA ILE A 76 15.74 -5.02 0.19
C ILE A 76 14.82 -5.80 1.11
N THR A 77 15.07 -5.73 2.41
CA THR A 77 14.18 -6.29 3.43
C THR A 77 13.74 -5.16 4.34
N VAL A 78 12.43 -5.05 4.54
CA VAL A 78 11.80 -4.00 5.34
C VAL A 78 11.04 -4.64 6.49
N PRO A 79 11.26 -4.21 7.75
CA PRO A 79 10.42 -4.65 8.86
C PRO A 79 9.03 -4.05 8.70
N THR A 80 8.00 -4.85 8.95
CA THR A 80 6.62 -4.35 9.03
C THR A 80 6.32 -3.95 10.47
N LEU A 81 5.43 -2.99 10.64
CA LEU A 81 4.93 -2.63 11.97
C LEU A 81 3.74 -3.53 12.32
N PRO A 82 3.62 -3.93 13.60
CA PRO A 82 2.40 -4.57 14.07
C PRO A 82 1.22 -3.62 13.79
N ARG A 83 0.06 -4.19 13.50
CA ARG A 83 -1.16 -3.43 13.27
C ARG A 83 -1.56 -2.73 14.57
N SER A 84 -1.15 -1.48 14.73
CA SER A 84 -1.71 -0.60 15.76
C SER A 84 -3.17 -0.32 15.43
N LEU A 85 -3.96 0.07 16.45
CA LEU A 85 -5.33 0.56 16.21
C LEU A 85 -5.28 1.65 15.13
N PRO A 86 -6.29 1.70 14.23
CA PRO A 86 -6.27 2.60 13.09
C PRO A 86 -6.01 4.03 13.57
N CYS A 87 -4.82 4.55 13.22
CA CYS A 87 -4.55 5.96 13.31
C CYS A 87 -5.48 6.60 12.29
N HIS A 88 -6.65 7.08 12.73
CA HIS A 88 -7.38 8.09 11.99
C HIS A 88 -6.46 9.30 11.88
N HIS A 89 -5.56 9.30 10.89
CA HIS A 89 -5.02 10.53 10.38
C HIS A 89 -6.24 11.30 9.87
N LYS A 90 -6.77 12.19 10.71
CA LYS A 90 -7.61 13.26 10.23
C LYS A 90 -6.77 13.99 9.20
N CYS A 91 -6.98 13.68 7.93
CA CYS A 91 -6.59 14.59 6.87
C CYS A 91 -7.32 15.89 7.22
N ASN A 92 -6.58 16.88 7.73
CA ASN A 92 -7.13 18.20 8.04
C ASN A 92 -7.79 18.69 6.76
N GLN A 93 -9.12 18.70 6.75
CA GLN A 93 -9.89 19.56 5.88
C GLN A 93 -9.40 20.97 6.21
N ARG A 94 -8.47 21.49 5.39
CA ARG A 94 -8.27 22.92 5.33
C ARG A 94 -9.50 23.44 4.61
N ASP A 95 -10.40 24.01 5.39
CA ASP A 95 -11.25 25.09 4.93
C ASP A 95 -10.33 26.10 4.22
N ASP A 96 -10.45 26.22 2.90
CA ASP A 96 -10.09 27.44 2.21
C ASP A 96 -11.33 27.91 1.44
N LYS A 97 -11.68 29.14 1.79
CA LYS A 97 -12.91 29.86 1.50
C LYS A 97 -12.84 30.56 0.13
N ASP A 98 -14.03 30.92 -0.35
CA ASP A 98 -14.30 32.11 -1.17
C ASP A 98 -13.39 32.37 -2.38
N PHE A 99 -13.85 32.01 -3.58
CA PHE A 99 -13.93 32.89 -4.78
C PHE A 99 -15.04 32.42 -5.71
#